data_AF-A0A265Q9L2-F1
#
_entry.id   AF-A0A265Q9L2-F1
#
_cell.length_a   1.000
_cell.length_b   1.000
_cell.length_c   1.000
_cell.angle_alpha   90.00
_cell.angle_beta   90.00
_cell.angle_gamma   90.00
#
_symmetry.space_group_name_H-M   'P 1'
#
loop_
_entity.id
_entity.type
_entity.pdbx_description
1 polymer ?
#
loop_
_entity_poly.entity_id
_entity_poly.type
_entity_poly.pdbx_seq_one_letter_code
_entity_poly.pdbx_strand_id
1 'polypeptide(L)' 'MPFPMTHLHIAYNILSNTPQIKKPCDFMLGAIAPDSVHFRDNYVSDMKKISHLCVGNEKWGMVTNN' A
#
# COMPACT_ATOMS: atom_id res chain seq x y z
N MET A 1 -3.11 4.54 -11.87
CA MET A 1 -4.30 4.51 -10.98
C MET A 1 -3.93 5.18 -9.67
N PRO A 2 -4.78 6.05 -9.11
CA PRO A 2 -4.48 6.79 -7.88
C PRO A 2 -4.71 5.89 -6.66
N PHE A 3 -3.88 4.85 -6.52
CA PHE A 3 -3.95 3.93 -5.41
C PHE A 3 -3.73 4.55 -4.01
N PRO A 4 -2.95 5.65 -3.83
CA PRO A 4 -2.78 6.27 -2.52
C PRO A 4 -4.10 6.72 -1.87
N MET A 5 -5.03 7.27 -2.68
CA MET A 5 -6.33 7.71 -2.17
C MET A 5 -7.23 6.53 -1.77
N THR A 6 -7.15 5.41 -2.51
CA THR A 6 -7.83 4.17 -2.15
C THR A 6 -7.29 3.61 -0.82
N HIS A 7 -5.98 3.59 -0.64
CA HIS A 7 -5.34 3.17 0.61
C HIS A 7 -5.79 4.04 1.79
N LEU A 8 -5.79 5.37 1.62
CA LEU A 8 -6.28 6.30 2.63
C LEU A 8 -7.76 6.07 2.98
N HIS A 9 -8.62 5.88 1.98
CA HIS A 9 -10.04 5.64 2.21
C HIS A 9 -10.30 4.34 2.97
N ILE A 10 -9.64 3.25 2.58
CA ILE A 10 -9.76 1.95 3.25
C ILE A 10 -9.21 2.05 4.68
N ALA A 11 -8.04 2.66 4.87
CA ALA A 11 -7.44 2.84 6.19
C ALA A 11 -8.35 3.64 7.11
N TYR A 12 -8.93 4.74 6.62
CA TYR A 12 -9.87 5.55 7.39
C TYR A 12 -11.10 4.73 7.84
N ASN A 13 -11.66 3.91 6.96
CA ASN A 13 -12.80 3.04 7.28
C ASN A 13 -12.41 1.99 8.34
N ILE A 14 -11.23 1.36 8.23
CA ILE A 14 -10.74 0.40 9.23
C ILE A 14 -10.57 1.09 10.57
N LEU A 15 -9.90 2.25 10.60
CA LEU A 15 -9.64 3.01 11.80
C LEU A 15 -10.94 3.41 12.53
N SER A 16 -11.93 3.87 11.76
CA SER A 16 -13.25 4.27 12.29
C SER A 16 -14.03 3.11 12.93
N ASN A 17 -13.75 1.87 12.52
CA ASN A 17 -14.46 0.68 12.98
C ASN A 17 -13.62 -0.22 13.92
N THR A 18 -12.35 0.11 14.18
CA THR A 18 -11.42 -0.73 14.94
C THR A 18 -10.83 0.03 16.13
N PRO A 19 -11.55 0.12 17.27
CA PRO A 19 -11.09 0.86 18.44
C PRO A 19 -9.82 0.29 19.09
N GLN A 20 -9.40 -0.92 18.71
CA GLN A 20 -8.20 -1.58 19.22
C GLN A 20 -6.90 -0.95 18.66
N ILE A 21 -6.98 -0.14 17.61
CA ILE A 21 -5.83 0.56 17.04
C ILE A 21 -5.39 1.68 17.99
N LYS A 22 -4.32 1.41 18.74
CA LYS A 22 -3.81 2.34 19.78
C LYS A 22 -3.06 3.55 19.21
N LYS A 23 -2.63 3.49 17.94
CA LYS A 23 -1.85 4.55 17.29
C LYS A 23 -2.41 4.87 15.90
N PRO A 24 -3.48 5.69 15.84
CA PRO A 24 -4.15 6.05 14.58
C PRO A 24 -3.21 6.64 13.53
N CYS A 25 -2.33 7.57 13.93
CA CYS A 25 -1.42 8.23 13.00
C CYS A 25 -0.40 7.24 12.39
N ASP A 26 0.21 6.39 13.21
CA ASP A 26 1.16 5.36 12.75
C ASP A 26 0.48 4.37 11.81
N PHE A 27 -0.77 3.99 12.12
CA PHE A 27 -1.57 3.12 11.25
C PHE A 27 -1.83 3.77 9.89
N MET A 28 -2.27 5.03 9.86
CA MET A 28 -2.52 5.77 8.61
C MET A 28 -1.24 5.93 7.79
N LEU A 29 -0.11 6.25 8.43
CA LEU A 29 1.20 6.32 7.79
C LEU A 29 1.64 4.98 7.20
N GLY A 30 1.48 3.90 7.94
CA GLY A 30 1.77 2.54 7.46
C GLY A 30 0.91 2.13 6.27
N ALA A 31 -0.36 2.52 6.27
CA ALA A 31 -1.29 2.19 5.18
C ALA A 31 -0.96 2.86 3.85
N ILE A 32 -0.44 4.10 3.87
CA ILE A 32 -0.04 4.84 2.66
C ILE A 32 1.40 4.55 2.21
N ALA A 33 2.29 4.13 3.12
CA ALA A 33 3.72 3.98 2.83
C ALA A 33 4.05 3.15 1.57
N PRO A 34 3.43 1.98 1.30
CA PRO A 34 3.75 1.18 0.10
C PRO A 34 3.47 1.90 -1.22
N ASP A 35 2.47 2.77 -1.22
CA ASP A 35 2.01 3.51 -2.39
C ASP A 35 2.55 4.94 -2.47
N SER A 36 3.28 5.39 -1.44
CA SER A 36 3.94 6.70 -1.45
C SER A 36 4.95 6.86 -2.59
N VAL A 37 5.45 5.76 -3.16
CA VAL A 37 6.32 5.75 -4.34
C VAL A 37 5.69 6.43 -5.55
N HIS A 38 4.36 6.47 -5.63
CA HIS A 38 3.61 7.14 -6.70
C HIS A 38 3.78 8.66 -6.70
N PHE A 39 4.21 9.26 -5.59
CA PHE A 39 4.43 10.72 -5.49
C PHE A 39 5.85 11.15 -5.88
N ARG A 40 6.72 10.22 -6.31
CA ARG A 40 8.07 10.57 -6.78
C ARG A 40 8.01 11.15 -8.19
N ASP A 41 8.76 12.23 -8.45
CA ASP A 41 8.81 12.90 -9.76
C ASP A 41 9.23 11.96 -10.91
N ASN A 42 10.02 10.94 -10.60
CA ASN A 42 10.52 9.93 -11.54
C ASN A 42 9.88 8.55 -11.35
N TYR A 43 8.61 8.51 -10.89
CA TYR A 43 7.91 7.25 -10.67
C TYR A 43 7.92 6.35 -11.92
N VAL A 44 8.35 5.11 -11.73
CA VAL A 44 8.16 4.01 -12.69
C VAL A 44 7.49 2.83 -11.99
N SER A 45 6.73 2.03 -12.74
CA SER A 45 5.93 0.92 -12.20
C SER A 45 6.77 -0.08 -11.39
N ASP A 46 8.03 -0.31 -11.76
CA ASP A 46 8.93 -1.21 -11.04
C ASP A 46 9.24 -0.76 -9.61
N MET A 47 9.19 0.55 -9.32
CA MET A 47 9.33 1.05 -7.95
C MET A 47 8.24 0.50 -7.02
N LYS A 48 7.05 0.21 -7.56
CA LYS A 48 5.95 -0.40 -6.80
C LYS A 48 6.25 -1.85 -6.42
N LYS A 49 6.92 -2.60 -7.29
CA LYS A 49 7.31 -3.99 -7.01
C LYS A 49 8.21 -4.08 -5.77
N ILE A 50 9.15 -3.14 -5.67
CA ILE A 50 10.08 -3.04 -4.53
C ILE A 50 9.33 -2.67 -3.24
N SER A 51 8.45 -1.65 -3.28
CA SER A 51 7.73 -1.21 -2.09
C SER A 51 6.73 -2.24 -1.56
N HIS A 52 6.32 -3.20 -2.39
CA HIS A 52 5.41 -4.28 -2.03
C HIS A 52 6.10 -5.64 -1.83
N LEU A 53 7.44 -5.67 -1.76
CA LEU A 53 8.23 -6.91 -1.62
C LEU A 53 7.84 -7.99 -2.66
N CYS A 54 7.45 -7.57 -3.87
CA CYS A 54 7.06 -8.48 -4.93
C CYS A 54 8.32 -9.09 -5.56
N VAL A 55 8.64 -10.33 -5.21
CA VAL A 55 9.77 -11.07 -5.78
C VAL A 55 9.32 -11.75 -7.07
N GLY A 56 9.99 -11.44 -8.19
CA GLY A 56 9.71 -12.03 -9.52
C GLY A 56 8.91 -11.12 -10.47
N ASN A 57 8.55 -11.66 -11.64
CA ASN A 57 7.76 -10.97 -12.67
C ASN A 57 6.30 -11.42 -12.71
N GLU A 58 5.88 -12.18 -11.71
CA GLU A 58 4.50 -12.65 -11.61
C GLU A 58 3.55 -11.46 -11.46
N LYS A 59 2.37 -11.55 -12.09
CA LYS A 59 1.34 -10.54 -11.92
C LYS A 59 0.87 -10.55 -10.47
N TRP A 60 0.65 -9.36 -9.91
CA TRP A 60 0.08 -9.22 -8.57
C TRP A 60 -1.23 -10.04 -8.45
N GLY A 61 -1.29 -10.95 -7.46
CA GLY A 61 -2.42 -11.85 -7.24
C GLY A 61 -2.38 -13.17 -8.02
N MET A 62 -1.34 -13.44 -8.82
CA MET A 62 -1.08 -14.78 -9.33
C MET A 62 -0.38 -15.61 -8.25
N VAL A 63 -1.03 -16.71 -7.86
CA VAL A 63 -0.41 -17.75 -7.04
C VAL A 63 0.13 -18.81 -7.99
N THR A 64 1.45 -18.97 -8.02
CA THR A 64 2.11 -20.10 -8.69
C THR A 64 2.54 -21.10 -7.62
N ASN A 65 2.52 -22.40 -7.93
CA ASN A 65 3.13 -23.43 -7.10
C ASN A 65 4.65 -23.29 -7.22
N ASN A 66 5.25 -22.43 -6.39
CA ASN A 66 6.70 -22.35 -6.23
C ASN A 66 7.17 -23.37 -5.19
#